data_AF-A0AAE4EP38-F1
#
_entry.id   AF-A0AAE4EP38-F1
#
_cell.length_a   1.000
_cell.length_b   1.000
_cell.length_c   1.000
_cell.angle_alpha   90.00
_cell.angle_beta   90.00
_cell.angle_gamma   90.00
#
_symmetry.space_group_name_H-M   'P 1'
#
loop_
_entity.id
_entity.type
_entity.pdbx_description
1 polymer ?
#
loop_
_entity_poly.entity_id
_entity_poly.type
_entity_poly.pdbx_seq_one_letter_code
_entity_poly.pdbx_strand_id
1 'polypeptide(L)'
;MSRAELARRQAELLQALLADGPAPTGFDPARLRVEAGVLRRKHGRVLAYQRPELAEALGERFGPLFAQFNAARPKKATERSGAYADEFVTWLTEGGHLPKPKRRLVDRLRRR
;
A
#
# COMPACT_ATOMS: atom_id res chain seq x y z
N MET A 1 13.72 -22.84 20.33
CA MET A 1 13.72 -21.89 19.21
C MET A 1 14.73 -20.80 19.51
N SER A 2 15.70 -20.56 18.63
CA SER A 2 16.69 -19.49 18.78
C SER A 2 16.08 -18.13 18.40
N ARG A 3 16.74 -17.03 18.80
CA ARG A 3 16.33 -15.67 18.40
C ARG A 3 16.33 -15.49 16.87
N ALA A 4 17.29 -16.12 16.18
CA ALA A 4 17.40 -16.08 14.72
C ALA A 4 16.22 -16.82 14.06
N GLU A 5 15.82 -17.97 14.59
CA GLU A 5 14.66 -18.71 14.09
C GLU A 5 13.36 -17.91 14.26
N LEU A 6 13.19 -17.24 15.40
CA LEU A 6 12.01 -16.40 15.65
C LEU A 6 11.95 -15.24 14.66
N ALA A 7 13.07 -14.53 14.47
CA ALA A 7 13.14 -13.43 13.52
C ALA A 7 12.81 -13.87 12.09
N ARG A 8 13.30 -15.05 11.66
CA ARG A 8 12.95 -15.63 10.36
C ARG A 8 11.45 -15.89 10.24
N ARG A 9 10.82 -16.53 11.24
CA ARG A 9 9.37 -16.80 11.22
C ARG A 9 8.53 -15.51 11.22
N GLN A 10 8.97 -14.49 11.95
CA GLN A 10 8.32 -13.17 11.93
C GLN A 10 8.43 -12.53 10.54
N ALA A 11 9.59 -12.61 9.90
CA ALA A 11 9.77 -12.11 8.54
C ALA A 11 8.86 -12.84 7.54
N GLU A 12 8.73 -14.17 7.64
CA GLU A 12 7.81 -14.96 6.81
C GLU A 12 6.35 -14.54 6.99
N LEU A 13 5.92 -14.32 8.24
CA LEU A 13 4.58 -13.82 8.53
C LEU A 13 4.35 -12.43 7.93
N LEU A 14 5.33 -11.54 8.03
CA LEU A 14 5.25 -10.20 7.44
C LEU A 14 5.19 -10.26 5.91
N GLN A 15 5.95 -11.15 5.27
CA GLN A 15 5.86 -11.36 3.82
C GLN A 15 4.47 -11.86 3.40
N ALA A 16 3.89 -12.81 4.13
CA ALA A 16 2.54 -13.30 3.86
C ALA A 16 1.46 -12.21 4.00
N LEU A 17 1.60 -11.34 5.00
CA LEU A 17 0.62 -10.29 5.27
C LEU A 17 0.75 -9.06 4.35
N LEU A 18 1.98 -8.72 3.95
CA LEU A 18 2.29 -7.42 3.33
C LEU A 18 2.77 -7.51 1.88
N ALA A 19 3.23 -8.67 1.42
CA ALA A 19 3.90 -8.83 0.13
C ALA A 19 3.51 -10.12 -0.62
N ASP A 20 2.30 -10.63 -0.35
CA ASP A 20 1.74 -11.80 -1.03
C ASP A 20 2.60 -13.08 -0.91
N GLY A 21 3.39 -13.18 0.16
CA GLY A 21 4.17 -14.38 0.48
C GLY A 21 3.29 -15.58 0.87
N PRO A 22 3.83 -16.81 0.82
CA PRO A 22 3.09 -18.00 1.24
C PRO A 22 2.78 -17.97 2.73
N ALA A 23 1.65 -18.59 3.12
CA ALA A 23 1.30 -18.75 4.53
C ALA A 23 2.37 -19.59 5.26
N PRO A 24 2.98 -19.09 6.36
CA PRO A 24 3.96 -19.86 7.11
C PRO A 24 3.31 -21.06 7.82
N THR A 25 4.08 -22.13 8.02
CA THR A 25 3.60 -23.32 8.75
C THR A 25 3.03 -22.95 10.11
N GLY A 26 1.86 -23.51 10.44
CA GLY A 26 1.16 -23.28 11.70
C GLY A 26 0.18 -22.09 11.68
N PHE A 27 0.11 -21.34 10.58
CA PHE A 27 -0.94 -20.33 10.37
C PHE A 27 -2.02 -20.84 9.42
N ASP A 28 -3.26 -20.45 9.69
CA ASP A 28 -4.40 -20.69 8.80
C ASP A 28 -4.33 -19.75 7.59
N PRO A 29 -4.18 -20.27 6.34
CA PRO A 29 -4.10 -19.45 5.14
C PRO A 29 -5.35 -18.61 4.86
N ALA A 30 -6.53 -19.06 5.30
CA ALA A 30 -7.76 -18.28 5.14
C ALA A 30 -7.77 -17.07 6.07
N ARG A 31 -7.38 -17.25 7.34
CA ARG A 31 -7.26 -16.15 8.31
C ARG A 31 -6.21 -15.13 7.88
N LEU A 32 -5.04 -15.58 7.41
CA LEU A 32 -4.01 -14.68 6.93
C LEU A 32 -4.46 -13.83 5.74
N ARG A 33 -5.25 -14.38 4.81
CA ARG A 33 -5.83 -13.60 3.71
C ARG A 33 -6.79 -12.51 4.19
N VAL A 34 -7.60 -12.80 5.21
CA VAL A 34 -8.49 -11.80 5.83
C VAL A 34 -7.65 -10.67 6.45
N GLU A 35 -6.64 -11.01 7.24
CA GLU A 35 -5.76 -10.03 7.89
C GLU A 35 -4.98 -9.19 6.88
N ALA A 36 -4.44 -9.82 5.83
CA ALA A 36 -3.80 -9.11 4.72
C ALA A 36 -4.76 -8.10 4.08
N GLY A 37 -6.02 -8.46 3.87
CA GLY A 37 -7.06 -7.56 3.36
C GLY A 37 -7.31 -6.37 4.30
N VAL A 38 -7.40 -6.61 5.62
CA VAL A 38 -7.56 -5.55 6.64
C VAL A 38 -6.37 -4.59 6.63
N LEU A 39 -5.14 -5.11 6.60
CA LEU A 39 -3.92 -4.31 6.56
C LEU A 39 -3.84 -3.45 5.29
N ARG A 40 -4.20 -3.99 4.13
CA ARG A 40 -4.26 -3.20 2.89
C ARG A 40 -5.28 -2.06 2.97
N ARG A 41 -6.48 -2.32 3.50
CA ARG A 41 -7.49 -1.26 3.72
C ARG A 41 -6.98 -0.20 4.70
N LYS A 42 -6.33 -0.61 5.79
CA LYS A 42 -5.72 0.32 6.75
C LYS A 42 -4.63 1.17 6.08
N HIS A 43 -3.81 0.57 5.24
CA HIS A 43 -2.79 1.28 4.49
C HIS A 43 -3.39 2.32 3.54
N GLY A 44 -4.43 1.96 2.79
CA GLY A 44 -5.16 2.90 1.93
C GLY A 44 -5.74 4.07 2.72
N ARG A 45 -6.31 3.81 3.90
CA ARG A 45 -6.84 4.87 4.78
C ARG A 45 -5.73 5.80 5.29
N VAL A 46 -4.56 5.28 5.63
CA VAL A 46 -3.40 6.11 6.01
C VAL A 46 -2.96 6.99 4.85
N LEU A 47 -2.91 6.46 3.62
CA LEU A 47 -2.58 7.24 2.44
C LEU A 47 -3.63 8.33 2.17
N ALA A 48 -4.92 8.00 2.31
CA ALA A 48 -6.00 8.97 2.20
C ALA A 48 -5.88 10.11 3.23
N TYR A 49 -5.45 9.82 4.47
CA TYR A 49 -5.15 10.87 5.45
C TYR A 49 -3.92 11.71 5.11
N GLN A 50 -2.92 11.11 4.45
CA GLN A 50 -1.69 11.81 4.04
C GLN A 50 -1.88 12.68 2.78
N ARG A 51 -2.86 12.32 1.94
CA ARG A 51 -3.20 12.96 0.66
C ARG A 51 -4.72 13.13 0.55
N PRO A 52 -5.35 13.93 1.43
CA PRO A 52 -6.81 14.10 1.45
C PRO A 52 -7.35 14.60 0.11
N GLU A 53 -6.63 15.48 -0.57
CA GLU A 53 -6.98 15.99 -1.90
C GLU A 53 -7.10 14.89 -2.96
N LEU A 54 -6.34 13.80 -2.81
CA LEU A 54 -6.40 12.67 -3.72
C LEU A 54 -7.62 11.80 -3.44
N ALA A 55 -7.92 11.59 -2.16
CA ALA A 55 -9.13 10.88 -1.74
C ALA A 55 -10.40 11.63 -2.16
N GLU A 56 -10.41 12.96 -2.03
CA GLU A 56 -11.50 13.82 -2.51
C GLU A 56 -11.66 13.74 -4.03
N ALA A 57 -10.56 13.85 -4.79
CA ALA A 57 -10.62 13.83 -6.25
C ALA A 57 -11.08 12.48 -6.83
N LEU A 58 -10.73 11.37 -6.18
CA LEU A 58 -11.09 10.03 -6.64
C LEU A 58 -12.43 9.54 -6.07
N GLY A 59 -12.88 10.07 -4.93
CA GLY A 59 -14.08 9.63 -4.24
C GLY A 59 -14.07 8.12 -4.01
N GLU A 60 -15.18 7.45 -4.32
CA GLU A 60 -15.33 6.00 -4.16
C GLU A 60 -14.32 5.18 -4.96
N ARG A 61 -13.72 5.75 -6.01
CA ARG A 61 -12.70 5.05 -6.82
C ARG A 61 -11.37 4.92 -6.10
N PHE A 62 -11.10 5.70 -5.04
CA PHE A 62 -9.83 5.67 -4.33
C PHE A 62 -9.49 4.27 -3.81
N GLY A 63 -10.44 3.62 -3.12
CA GLY A 63 -10.23 2.31 -2.51
C GLY A 63 -9.87 1.22 -3.53
N PRO A 64 -10.70 1.00 -4.58
CA PRO A 64 -10.39 0.04 -5.63
C PRO A 64 -9.07 0.31 -6.36
N LEU A 65 -8.78 1.57 -6.69
CA LEU A 65 -7.54 1.95 -7.37
C LEU A 65 -6.31 1.74 -6.48
N PHE A 66 -6.40 2.09 -5.20
CA PHE A 66 -5.33 1.84 -4.24
C PHE A 66 -5.08 0.34 -4.04
N ALA A 67 -6.15 -0.47 -3.96
CA ALA A 67 -6.01 -1.92 -3.84
C ALA A 67 -5.28 -2.53 -5.05
N GLN A 68 -5.61 -2.08 -6.26
CA GLN A 68 -4.94 -2.51 -7.49
C GLN A 68 -3.46 -2.13 -7.50
N PHE A 69 -3.14 -0.86 -7.21
CA PHE A 69 -1.77 -0.39 -7.11
C PHE A 69 -0.96 -1.17 -6.06
N ASN A 70 -1.52 -1.35 -4.86
CA ASN A 70 -0.84 -2.02 -3.77
C ASN A 70 -0.59 -3.50 -4.04
N ALA A 71 -1.49 -4.18 -4.76
CA ALA A 71 -1.29 -5.57 -5.19
C ALA A 71 -0.16 -5.71 -6.22
N ALA A 72 -0.06 -4.76 -7.17
CA ALA A 72 1.01 -4.78 -8.17
C ALA A 72 2.37 -4.32 -7.60
N ARG A 73 2.35 -3.45 -6.58
CA ARG A 73 3.55 -2.87 -5.96
C ARG A 73 3.36 -2.77 -4.44
N PRO A 74 3.56 -3.86 -3.69
CA PRO A 74 3.61 -3.80 -2.23
C PRO A 74 4.67 -2.80 -1.76
N LYS A 75 4.37 -2.06 -0.68
CA LYS A 75 5.32 -1.10 -0.10
C LYS A 75 6.49 -1.84 0.53
N LYS A 76 7.72 -1.43 0.21
CA LYS A 76 8.93 -2.01 0.80
C LYS A 76 9.15 -1.45 2.21
N ALA A 77 9.72 -2.25 3.10
CA ALA A 77 9.99 -1.82 4.48
C ALA A 77 10.94 -0.60 4.55
N THR A 78 11.86 -0.48 3.59
CA THR A 78 12.81 0.63 3.46
C THR A 78 12.21 1.89 2.83
N GLU A 79 10.98 1.80 2.30
CA GLU A 79 10.34 2.89 1.59
C GLU A 79 9.56 3.79 2.56
N ARG A 80 9.85 5.10 2.51
CA ARG A 80 9.11 6.09 3.30
C ARG A 80 7.67 6.18 2.80
N SER A 81 6.72 6.39 3.71
CA SER A 81 5.29 6.46 3.33
C SER A 81 4.99 7.56 2.32
N GLY A 82 5.64 8.73 2.41
CA GLY A 82 5.49 9.81 1.43
C GLY A 82 5.95 9.40 0.03
N ALA A 83 7.11 8.73 -0.08
CA ALA A 83 7.61 8.23 -1.36
C ALA A 83 6.65 7.20 -1.98
N TYR A 84 6.08 6.31 -1.16
CA TYR A 84 5.06 5.36 -1.63
C TYR A 84 3.79 6.05 -2.12
N ALA A 85 3.37 7.14 -1.46
CA ALA A 85 2.24 7.95 -1.90
C ALA A 85 2.52 8.67 -3.24
N ASP A 86 3.74 9.17 -3.44
CA ASP A 86 4.14 9.82 -4.69
C ASP A 86 4.15 8.84 -5.87
N GLU A 87 4.51 7.58 -5.62
CA GLU A 87 4.44 6.48 -6.58
C GLU A 87 2.99 6.14 -6.94
N PHE A 88 2.07 6.15 -5.97
CA PHE A 88 0.64 5.98 -6.25
C PHE A 88 0.10 7.12 -7.13
N VAL A 89 0.49 8.37 -6.87
CA VAL A 89 0.13 9.53 -7.71
C VAL A 89 0.65 9.37 -9.14
N THR A 90 1.89 8.90 -9.29
CA THR A 90 2.49 8.65 -10.60
C THR A 90 1.71 7.57 -11.35
N TRP A 91 1.45 6.43 -10.70
CA TRP A 91 0.66 5.34 -11.27
C TRP A 91 -0.74 5.79 -11.71
N LEU A 92 -1.43 6.60 -10.89
CA LEU A 92 -2.74 7.16 -11.23
C LEU A 92 -2.69 8.10 -12.45
N THR A 93 -1.62 8.88 -12.59
CA THR A 93 -1.44 9.81 -13.70
C THR A 93 -1.15 9.06 -15.00
N GLU A 94 -0.29 8.06 -14.93
CA GLU A 94 0.07 7.20 -16.07
C GLU A 94 -1.12 6.36 -16.53
N GLY A 95 -1.92 5.84 -15.59
CA GLY A 95 -3.16 5.13 -15.87
C GLY A 95 -4.35 6.01 -16.28
N GLY A 96 -4.16 7.34 -16.37
CA GLY A 96 -5.23 8.28 -16.74
C GLY A 96 -6.36 8.41 -15.71
N HIS A 97 -6.15 7.96 -14.48
CA HIS A 97 -7.11 8.09 -13.38
C HIS A 97 -7.13 9.50 -12.78
N LEU A 98 -6.06 10.26 -12.97
CA LEU A 98 -5.99 11.69 -12.69
C LEU A 98 -5.65 12.46 -13.97
N PRO A 99 -6.19 13.67 -14.16
CA PRO A 99 -5.77 14.54 -15.26
C PRO A 99 -4.29 14.85 -15.13
N LYS A 100 -3.57 14.94 -16.27
CA LYS A 100 -2.16 15.35 -16.27
C LYS A 100 -2.06 16.68 -15.53
N PRO A 101 -1.39 16.69 -14.38
CA PRO A 101 -1.48 17.81 -13.49
C PRO A 101 -0.77 19.02 -14.13
N LYS A 102 -1.48 20.16 -14.22
CA LYS A 102 -0.83 21.45 -14.51
C LYS A 102 0.25 21.63 -13.44
N ARG A 103 1.50 21.96 -13.79
CA ARG A 103 2.71 21.97 -12.92
C ARG A 103 2.45 22.26 -11.43
N ARG A 104 1.62 23.27 -11.11
CA ARG A 104 1.22 23.68 -9.75
C ARG A 104 0.43 22.65 -8.91
N LEU A 105 -0.32 21.72 -9.51
CA LEU A 105 -1.08 20.69 -8.78
C LEU A 105 -0.17 19.51 -8.39
N VAL A 106 0.75 19.09 -9.27
CA VAL A 106 1.79 18.08 -8.95
C VAL A 106 2.60 18.52 -7.76
N ASP A 107 3.02 19.78 -7.81
CA ASP A 107 3.87 20.38 -6.79
C ASP A 107 3.17 20.37 -5.42
N ARG A 108 1.84 20.43 -5.39
CA ARG A 108 1.08 20.33 -4.15
C ARG A 108 0.95 18.88 -3.67
N LEU A 109 0.74 17.94 -4.60
CA LEU A 109 0.59 16.50 -4.33
C LEU A 109 1.90 15.81 -3.92
N ARG A 110 3.06 16.32 -4.38
CA ARG A 110 4.39 15.72 -4.14
C ARG A 110 5.23 16.39 -3.05
N ARG A 111 4.92 17.63 -2.62
CA ARG A 111 5.79 18.40 -1.70
C ARG A 111 5.43 18.32 -0.21
N ARG A 112 4.65 17.32 0.24
CA ARG A 112 4.34 17.14 1.67
C ARG A 112 4.82 15.80 2.20
#